data_AF-A0A2N3AJV1-F1
#
_entry.id   AF-A0A2N3AJV1-F1
#
_cell.length_a   1.000
_cell.length_b   1.000
_cell.length_c   1.000
_cell.angle_alpha   90.00
_cell.angle_beta   90.00
_cell.angle_gamma   90.00
#
_symmetry.space_group_name_H-M   'P 1'
#
loop_
_entity.id
_entity.type
_entity.pdbx_description
1 polymer ?
#
loop_
_entity_poly.entity_id
_entity_poly.type
_entity_poly.pdbx_seq_one_letter_code
_entity_poly.pdbx_strand_id
1 'polypeptide(L)' 'MYKKKMLQFGAGNIGRSFIGQLFSRSGYEVVFVDINKELVKELNKKRVYKLVIKRNELPDEIILI' A
#
# COMPACT_ATOMS: atom_id res chain seq x y z
N MET A 1 -10.87 20.10 -2.05
CA MET A 1 -11.13 19.05 -3.05
C MET A 1 -11.19 17.71 -2.33
N TYR A 2 -12.30 16.97 -2.40
CA TYR A 2 -12.42 15.68 -1.70
C TYR A 2 -11.59 14.60 -2.41
N LYS A 3 -10.70 13.93 -1.66
CA LYS A 3 -9.94 12.79 -2.16
C LYS A 3 -10.85 11.55 -2.09
N LYS A 4 -11.03 10.85 -3.21
CA LYS A 4 -11.82 9.60 -3.20
C LYS A 4 -11.12 8.59 -2.29
N LYS A 5 -11.90 7.88 -1.48
CA LYS A 5 -11.37 6.83 -0.59
C LYS A 5 -11.61 5.45 -1.18
N MET A 6 -10.66 4.55 -0.99
CA MET A 6 -10.77 3.15 -1.33
C MET A 6 -10.50 2.33 -0.08
N LEU A 7 -11.42 1.44 0.26
CA LEU A 7 -11.31 0.54 1.42
C LEU A 7 -10.86 -0.84 0.95
N GLN A 8 -9.72 -1.30 1.43
CA GLN A 8 -9.18 -2.62 1.14
C GLN A 8 -9.26 -3.51 2.39
N PHE A 9 -10.06 -4.57 2.30
CA PHE A 9 -10.03 -5.65 3.29
C PHE A 9 -8.87 -6.59 2.99
N GLY A 10 -8.02 -6.82 3.99
CA GLY A 10 -6.74 -7.53 3.84
C GLY A 10 -5.60 -6.57 3.49
N ALA A 11 -4.75 -6.31 4.48
CA ALA A 11 -3.57 -5.47 4.38
C ALA A 11 -2.30 -6.27 4.05
N GLY A 12 -2.41 -7.53 3.63
CA GLY A 12 -1.28 -8.40 3.30
C GLY A 12 -0.48 -7.95 2.06
N ASN A 13 0.41 -8.82 1.57
CA ASN A 13 1.33 -8.48 0.49
C ASN A 13 0.60 -8.00 -0.77
N ILE A 14 -0.38 -8.74 -1.30
CA ILE A 14 -1.15 -8.34 -2.49
C ILE A 14 -1.98 -7.07 -2.24
N GLY A 15 -2.58 -6.96 -1.05
CA GLY A 15 -3.32 -5.76 -0.65
C GLY A 15 -2.46 -4.50 -0.74
N ARG A 16 -1.22 -4.55 -0.25
CA ARG A 16 -0.29 -3.41 -0.29
C ARG A 16 0.45 -3.25 -1.62
N SER A 17 0.92 -4.34 -2.22
CA SER A 17 1.81 -4.30 -3.40
C SER A 17 1.08 -4.02 -4.69
N PHE A 18 -0.17 -4.48 -4.80
CA PHE A 18 -0.94 -4.34 -6.01
C PHE A 18 -2.08 -3.35 -5.84
N ILE A 19 -3.08 -3.69 -5.02
CA ILE A 19 -4.30 -2.88 -4.90
C ILE A 19 -4.00 -1.51 -4.27
N GLY A 20 -3.28 -1.49 -3.15
CA GLY A 20 -2.90 -0.26 -2.46
C GLY A 20 -2.04 0.65 -3.33
N GLN A 21 -1.03 0.08 -4.01
CA GLN A 21 -0.23 0.79 -4.99
C GLN A 21 -1.11 1.41 -6.09
N LEU A 22 -1.97 0.61 -6.72
CA LEU A 22 -2.79 1.04 -7.86
C LEU A 22 -3.67 2.24 -7.50
N PHE A 23 -4.40 2.15 -6.39
CA PHE A 23 -5.32 3.21 -5.98
C PHE A 23 -4.60 4.44 -5.41
N SER A 24 -3.52 4.24 -4.63
CA SER A 24 -2.70 5.36 -4.13
C SER A 24 -2.13 6.18 -5.30
N ARG A 25 -1.55 5.51 -6.31
CA ARG A 25 -1.04 6.15 -7.54
C ARG A 25 -2.12 6.79 -8.40
N SER A 26 -3.37 6.31 -8.31
CA SER A 26 -4.52 6.89 -8.98
C SER A 26 -5.13 8.08 -8.21
N GLY A 27 -4.50 8.52 -7.12
CA GLY A 27 -4.93 9.68 -6.34
C GLY A 27 -5.97 9.38 -5.26
N TYR A 28 -6.24 8.12 -4.94
CA TYR A 28 -7.16 7.74 -3.86
C TYR A 28 -6.44 7.76 -2.51
N GLU A 29 -7.18 8.02 -1.44
CA GLU A 29 -6.77 7.66 -0.09
C GLU A 29 -7.12 6.18 0.14
N VAL A 30 -6.10 5.33 0.29
CA VAL A 30 -6.30 3.91 0.57
C VAL A 30 -6.39 3.69 2.08
N VAL A 31 -7.43 2.98 2.52
CA VAL A 31 -7.64 2.57 3.90
C VAL A 31 -7.60 1.05 3.96
N PHE A 32 -6.67 0.50 4.74
CA PHE A 32 -6.55 -0.94 4.94
C PHE A 32 -7.29 -1.40 6.20
N VAL A 33 -7.99 -2.54 6.11
CA VAL A 33 -8.64 -3.22 7.24
C VAL A 33 -8.07 -4.64 7.34
N ASP A 34 -7.54 -5.01 8.50
CA ASP A 34 -6.94 -6.33 8.72
C ASP A 34 -7.04 -6.74 10.20
N ILE A 35 -7.00 -8.05 10.46
CA ILE A 35 -6.99 -8.61 11.82
C ILE A 35 -5.62 -8.47 12.50
N ASN A 36 -4.54 -8.32 11.71
CA ASN A 36 -3.20 -8.13 12.25
C ASN A 36 -3.04 -6.72 12.83
N LYS A 37 -3.26 -6.59 14.14
CA LYS A 37 -3.20 -5.32 14.88
C LYS A 37 -1.84 -4.63 14.79
N GLU A 38 -0.74 -5.38 14.79
CA GLU A 38 0.60 -4.81 14.72
C GLU A 38 0.86 -4.18 13.35
N LEU A 39 0.49 -4.89 12.28
CA LEU A 39 0.54 -4.36 10.92
C LEU A 39 -0.30 -3.10 10.77
N VAL A 40 -1.54 -3.11 11.25
CA VAL A 40 -2.43 -1.94 11.21
C VAL A 40 -1.84 -0.77 12.01
N LYS A 41 -1.24 -1.03 13.17
CA LYS A 41 -0.57 -0.02 13.98
C LYS A 41 0.60 0.60 13.23
N GLU A 42 1.44 -0.21 12.59
CA GLU A 42 2.60 0.26 11.83
C GLU A 42 2.18 1.06 10.58
N LEU A 43 1.15 0.63 9.86
CA LEU A 43 0.59 1.37 8.72
C LEU A 43 0.05 2.73 9.15
N ASN A 44 -0.66 2.80 10.28
CA ASN A 44 -1.16 4.07 10.82
C ASN A 44 -0.04 4.98 11.33
N LYS A 45 1.00 4.42 11.94
CA LYS A 45 2.16 5.17 12.44
C LYS A 45 3.00 5.75 11.31
N LYS A 46 3.35 4.92 10.32
CA LYS A 46 4.28 5.32 9.25
C LYS A 46 3.59 6.10 8.15
N ARG A 47 2.32 5.80 7.85
CA ARG A 47 1.52 6.40 6.76
C ARG A 47 2.14 6.27 5.36
N VAL A 48 3.24 5.52 5.25
CA VAL A 48 3.98 5.23 4.03
C VAL A 48 4.65 3.86 4.19
N TYR A 49 4.80 3.12 3.10
CA TYR A 49 5.59 1.90 3.09
C TYR A 49 6.42 1.76 1.82
N LYS A 50 7.52 1.00 1.93
CA LYS A 50 8.38 0.66 0.78
C LYS A 50 7.75 -0.47 -0.02
N LEU A 51 7.78 -0.32 -1.33
CA LEU A 51 7.48 -1.37 -2.28
C LEU A 51 8.70 -1.62 -3.16
N VAL A 52 9.05 -2.90 -3.32
CA VAL A 52 10.15 -3.33 -4.20
C VAL A 52 9.56 -3.94 -5.45
N ILE A 53 9.88 -3.36 -6.60
CA ILE A 53 9.51 -3.86 -7.91
C ILE A 53 10.68 -4.68 -8.45
N LYS A 54 10.42 -5.97 -8.69
CA LYS A 54 11.37 -6.93 -9.28
C LYS A 54 11.09 -7.07 -10.76
N ARG A 55 12.14 -6.99 -11.59
CA ARG A 55 12.09 -7.29 -13.03
C ARG A 55 13.29 -8.18 -13.36
N ASN A 56 13.13 -9.12 -14.28
CA ASN A 56 14.23 -9.99 -14.69
C ASN A 56 15.37 -9.15 -15.25
N GLU A 57 16.60 -9.49 -14.85
CA GLU A 57 17.85 -8.87 -15.33
C GLU A 57 17.98 -7.35 -15.08
N LEU A 58 17.10 -6.77 -14.26
CA LEU A 58 17.16 -5.36 -13.87
C LEU A 58 17.32 -5.23 -12.34
N PRO A 59 17.98 -4.17 -11.86
CA PRO A 59 18.05 -3.87 -10.44
C PRO A 59 16.67 -3.66 -9.81
N ASP A 60 16.61 -3.86 -8.50
CA ASP A 60 15.43 -3.56 -7.69
C ASP A 60 15.04 -2.08 -7.78
N GLU A 61 13.79 -1.82 -8.15
CA GLU A 61 13.20 -0.49 -8.08
C GLU A 61 12.45 -0.35 -6.76
N ILE A 62 12.78 0.67 -5.96
CA ILE A 62 12.11 0.93 -4.68
C ILE A 62 11.24 2.17 -4.81
N ILE A 63 9.96 2.03 -4.52
CA ILE A 63 9.02 3.15 -4.44
C ILE A 63 8.39 3.25 -3.05
N LEU A 64 7.92 4.45 -2.71
CA LEU A 64 7.14 4.71 -1.50
C LEU A 64 5.67 4.87 -1.88
N ILE A 65 4.81 4.16 -1.16
CA ILE A 65 3.35 4.22 -1.29
C ILE A 65 2.75 4.80 -0.03
#